data_AF-A0A963W410-F1
#
_entry.id   AF-A0A963W410-F1
#
_cell.length_a   1.000
_cell.length_b   1.000
_cell.length_c   1.000
_cell.angle_alpha   90.00
_cell.angle_beta   90.00
_cell.angle_gamma   90.00
#
_symmetry.space_group_name_H-M   'P 1'
#
loop_
_entity.id
_entity.type
_entity.pdbx_description
1 polymer ?
#
loop_
_entity_poly.entity_id
_entity_poly.type
_entity_poly.pdbx_seq_one_letter_code
_entity_poly.pdbx_strand_id
1 'polypeptide(L)'
;NRLTGAEVMAEDLLFATLDPTMRAIRLPGVEKAILSDTVGFISDLPTQLVAAFRATLEEVTAADIILHVRDIANPDSESQKRQVLKVLGELGLVDEEGENPAIPIIEVWNKWDLLGPDRTVELEQVAAGRADETIVPVSALTGEGCDALIDAVSLKLTSESRLCDFLLPAGDGQKIAWLHAHGEVIEEEDGGVGPEGPQLRLKVRLDPRELGRFSAL
;
A
#
# COMPACT_ATOMS: atom_id res chain seq x y z
N ASN A 1 8.93 -11.85 -0.95
CA ASN A 1 10.25 -12.34 -0.49
C ASN A 1 11.16 -11.25 0.02
N ARG A 2 11.76 -10.43 -0.85
CA ARG A 2 12.78 -9.46 -0.44
C ARG A 2 12.28 -8.46 0.62
N LEU A 3 11.12 -7.86 0.40
CA LEU A 3 10.51 -6.91 1.35
C LEU A 3 10.17 -7.52 2.71
N THR A 4 10.05 -8.84 2.78
CA THR A 4 9.63 -9.56 4.00
C THR A 4 10.75 -10.39 4.61
N GLY A 5 11.94 -10.42 3.99
CA GLY A 5 13.04 -11.33 4.34
C GLY A 5 12.67 -12.82 4.20
N ALA A 6 11.60 -13.15 3.47
CA ALA A 6 11.08 -14.51 3.37
C ALA A 6 11.65 -15.28 2.16
N GLU A 7 11.82 -16.59 2.33
CA GLU A 7 12.11 -17.54 1.26
C GLU A 7 10.82 -18.27 0.82
N VAL A 8 9.88 -17.57 0.16
CA VAL A 8 8.80 -18.26 -0.57
C VAL A 8 9.34 -18.71 -1.91
N MET A 9 9.03 -19.94 -2.34
CA MET A 9 9.51 -20.44 -3.62
C MET A 9 8.90 -19.62 -4.77
N ALA A 10 9.73 -18.94 -5.54
CA ALA A 10 9.32 -18.26 -6.78
C ALA A 10 9.76 -19.16 -7.95
N GLU A 11 8.81 -19.88 -8.54
CA GLU A 11 9.04 -20.71 -9.73
C GLU A 11 8.33 -20.11 -10.95
N ASP A 12 8.85 -20.40 -12.15
CA ASP A 12 8.21 -20.11 -13.45
C ASP A 12 6.99 -21.02 -13.70
N LEU A 13 6.07 -21.06 -12.74
CA LEU A 13 4.81 -21.80 -12.81
C LEU A 13 3.64 -20.81 -12.75
N LEU A 14 2.59 -21.11 -13.52
CA LEU A 14 1.36 -20.31 -13.65
C LEU A 14 0.58 -20.11 -12.33
N PHE A 15 1.03 -20.67 -11.21
CA PHE A 15 0.35 -20.63 -9.91
C PHE A 15 1.35 -20.58 -8.73
N ALA A 16 2.44 -19.82 -8.87
CA ALA A 16 3.48 -19.74 -7.83
C ALA A 16 2.95 -19.36 -6.43
N THR A 17 1.82 -18.64 -6.36
CA THR A 17 1.04 -18.40 -5.14
C THR A 17 -0.43 -18.74 -5.39
N LEU A 18 -1.00 -19.71 -4.64
CA LEU A 18 -2.40 -20.15 -4.75
C LEU A 18 -3.30 -19.63 -3.62
N ASP A 19 -2.72 -19.41 -2.44
CA ASP A 19 -3.39 -18.83 -1.28
C ASP A 19 -2.75 -17.48 -0.93
N PRO A 20 -3.53 -16.44 -0.56
CA PRO A 20 -2.98 -15.17 -0.15
C PRO A 20 -2.06 -15.36 1.06
N THR A 21 -0.81 -14.91 0.93
CA THR A 21 0.15 -15.02 2.03
C THR A 21 0.26 -13.67 2.73
N MET A 22 -0.26 -13.59 3.95
CA MET A 22 -0.18 -12.40 4.79
C MET A 22 1.13 -12.33 5.56
N ARG A 23 1.83 -11.20 5.46
CA ARG A 23 3.08 -10.97 6.19
C ARG A 23 3.12 -9.57 6.78
N ALA A 24 3.47 -9.49 8.06
CA ALA A 24 3.73 -8.20 8.69
C ALA A 24 5.10 -7.66 8.26
N ILE A 25 5.13 -6.39 7.87
CA ILE A 25 6.34 -5.63 7.58
C ILE A 25 6.36 -4.34 8.42
N ARG A 26 7.55 -3.78 8.60
CA ARG A 26 7.73 -2.45 9.17
C ARG A 26 8.06 -1.49 8.04
N LEU A 27 7.43 -0.32 8.04
CA LEU A 27 7.75 0.75 7.10
C LEU A 27 8.18 1.98 7.90
N PRO A 28 8.98 2.89 7.33
CA PRO A 28 9.22 4.19 7.96
C PRO A 28 7.89 4.86 8.31
N GLY A 29 7.75 5.41 9.52
CA GLY A 29 6.52 6.10 9.95
C GLY A 29 5.26 5.22 10.12
N VAL A 30 5.33 3.91 9.88
CA VAL A 30 4.21 2.97 10.08
C VAL A 30 4.71 1.78 10.88
N GLU A 31 4.25 1.67 12.13
CA GLU A 31 4.76 0.66 13.08
C GLU A 31 4.52 -0.78 12.59
N LYS A 32 3.38 -1.02 11.92
CA LYS A 32 3.01 -2.32 11.38
C LYS A 32 2.14 -2.19 10.14
N ALA A 33 2.62 -2.71 9.03
CA ALA A 33 1.83 -2.90 7.80
C ALA A 33 1.71 -4.39 7.49
N ILE A 34 0.63 -4.80 6.82
CA ILE A 34 0.44 -6.17 6.35
C ILE A 34 0.53 -6.19 4.83
N LEU A 35 1.45 -6.99 4.30
CA LEU A 35 1.54 -7.30 2.88
C LEU A 35 0.71 -8.57 2.61
N SER A 36 -0.30 -8.47 1.76
CA SER A 36 -0.99 -9.63 1.18
C SER A 36 -0.37 -9.94 -0.18
N ASP A 37 0.22 -11.12 -0.32
CA ASP A 37 0.67 -11.64 -1.61
C ASP A 37 -0.50 -12.36 -2.30
N THR A 38 -1.16 -11.69 -3.23
CA THR A 38 -2.33 -12.23 -3.93
C THR A 38 -1.93 -13.20 -5.04
N VAL A 39 -2.89 -13.98 -5.54
CA VAL A 39 -2.67 -14.78 -6.74
C VAL A 39 -2.39 -13.85 -7.93
N GLY A 40 -1.35 -14.16 -8.71
CA GLY A 40 -1.00 -13.38 -9.90
C GLY A 40 -2.11 -13.39 -10.97
N PHE A 41 -2.30 -12.26 -11.64
CA PHE A 41 -3.21 -12.18 -12.79
C PHE A 41 -2.56 -12.87 -14.00
N ILE A 42 -3.19 -13.95 -14.48
CA ILE A 42 -2.78 -14.63 -15.71
C ILE A 42 -3.62 -14.08 -16.87
N SER A 43 -2.98 -13.83 -18.00
CA SER A 43 -3.68 -13.58 -19.27
C SER A 43 -4.60 -14.76 -19.62
N ASP A 44 -5.79 -14.47 -20.15
CA ASP A 44 -6.81 -15.48 -20.51
C ASP A 44 -7.35 -16.36 -19.36
N LEU A 45 -7.50 -15.79 -18.15
CA LEU A 45 -8.29 -16.46 -17.12
C LEU A 45 -9.71 -16.75 -17.64
N PRO A 46 -10.15 -18.02 -17.68
CA PRO A 46 -11.53 -18.33 -18.02
C PRO A 46 -12.46 -17.54 -17.10
N THR A 47 -13.54 -16.95 -17.62
CA THR A 47 -14.50 -16.16 -16.84
C THR A 47 -15.02 -16.91 -15.61
N GLN A 48 -15.08 -18.24 -15.65
CA GLN A 48 -15.43 -19.09 -14.50
C GLN A 48 -14.36 -19.10 -13.39
N LEU A 49 -13.07 -19.00 -13.74
CA LEU A 49 -11.96 -18.90 -12.78
C LEU A 49 -11.86 -17.49 -12.20
N VAL A 50 -12.19 -16.44 -12.96
CA VAL A 50 -12.30 -15.06 -12.43
C VAL A 50 -13.30 -15.01 -11.26
N ALA A 51 -14.42 -15.72 -11.34
CA ALA A 51 -15.39 -15.81 -10.25
C ALA A 51 -14.84 -16.55 -9.00
N ALA A 52 -13.97 -17.54 -9.18
CA ALA A 52 -13.31 -18.23 -8.06
C ALA A 52 -12.22 -17.37 -7.42
N PHE A 53 -11.50 -16.56 -8.22
CA PHE A 53 -10.53 -15.58 -7.72
C PHE A 53 -11.18 -14.35 -7.09
N ARG A 54 -12.40 -13.96 -7.50
CA ARG A 54 -13.13 -12.87 -6.84
C ARG A 54 -13.25 -13.07 -5.33
N ALA A 55 -13.50 -14.30 -4.88
CA ALA A 55 -13.56 -14.62 -3.46
C ALA A 55 -12.20 -14.46 -2.76
N THR A 56 -11.08 -14.68 -3.46
CA THR A 56 -9.72 -14.47 -2.92
C THR A 56 -9.20 -13.05 -3.13
N LEU A 57 -9.88 -12.23 -3.94
CA LEU A 57 -9.58 -10.82 -4.18
C LEU A 57 -10.42 -9.88 -3.28
N GLU A 58 -11.28 -10.40 -2.40
CA GLU A 58 -11.97 -9.60 -1.37
C GLU A 58 -10.96 -8.83 -0.50
N GLU A 59 -9.79 -9.40 -0.23
CA GLU A 59 -8.71 -8.72 0.50
C GLU A 59 -8.21 -7.45 -0.21
N VAL A 60 -8.23 -7.43 -1.55
CA VAL A 60 -7.83 -6.24 -2.34
C VAL A 60 -8.79 -5.09 -2.08
N THR A 61 -10.09 -5.37 -1.90
CA THR A 61 -11.09 -4.34 -1.61
C THR A 61 -10.93 -3.69 -0.24
N ALA A 62 -10.27 -4.37 0.70
CA ALA A 62 -10.00 -3.85 2.04
C ALA A 62 -8.63 -3.14 2.14
N ALA A 63 -7.80 -3.22 1.09
CA ALA A 63 -6.45 -2.69 1.10
C ALA A 63 -6.42 -1.16 1.25
N ASP A 64 -5.39 -0.65 1.93
CA ASP A 64 -5.09 0.78 1.96
C ASP A 64 -4.34 1.23 0.70
N ILE A 65 -3.55 0.33 0.09
CA ILE A 65 -2.77 0.56 -1.13
C ILE A 65 -2.71 -0.74 -1.93
N ILE A 66 -2.79 -0.63 -3.25
CA ILE A 66 -2.52 -1.72 -4.19
C ILE A 66 -1.12 -1.54 -4.79
N LEU A 67 -0.27 -2.57 -4.69
CA LEU A 67 0.98 -2.63 -5.41
C LEU A 67 0.76 -3.40 -6.72
N HIS A 68 0.71 -2.68 -7.84
CA HIS A 68 0.56 -3.31 -9.14
C HIS A 68 1.94 -3.65 -9.71
N VAL A 69 2.41 -4.86 -9.41
CA VAL A 69 3.72 -5.35 -9.86
C VAL A 69 3.65 -5.82 -11.31
N ARG A 70 4.45 -5.21 -12.18
CA ARG A 70 4.49 -5.50 -13.62
C ARG A 70 5.87 -5.92 -14.05
N ASP A 71 5.95 -6.93 -14.91
CA ASP A 71 7.15 -7.20 -15.68
C ASP A 71 7.29 -6.13 -16.77
N ILE A 72 8.22 -5.18 -16.60
CA ILE A 72 8.39 -4.07 -17.56
C ILE A 72 9.32 -4.43 -18.72
N ALA A 73 10.09 -5.52 -18.58
CA ALA A 73 10.93 -6.04 -19.64
C ALA A 73 10.11 -6.82 -20.69
N ASN A 74 8.91 -7.26 -20.33
CA ASN A 74 7.98 -7.91 -21.25
C ASN A 74 7.38 -6.89 -22.26
N PRO A 75 7.48 -7.15 -23.59
CA PRO A 75 6.86 -6.30 -24.62
C PRO A 75 5.35 -6.11 -24.43
N ASP A 76 4.66 -7.10 -23.86
CA ASP A 76 3.21 -7.10 -23.65
C ASP A 76 2.77 -6.42 -22.35
N SER A 77 3.70 -5.81 -21.61
CA SER A 77 3.45 -5.23 -20.28
C SER A 77 2.29 -4.23 -20.24
N GLU A 78 2.14 -3.39 -21.27
CA GLU A 78 1.01 -2.44 -21.35
C GLU A 78 -0.32 -3.13 -21.64
N SER A 79 -0.32 -4.23 -22.40
CA SER A 79 -1.53 -5.04 -22.62
C SER A 79 -1.97 -5.71 -21.33
N GLN A 80 -1.01 -6.26 -20.58
CA GLN A 80 -1.25 -6.85 -19.26
C GLN A 80 -1.75 -5.81 -18.25
N LYS A 81 -1.19 -4.58 -18.24
CA LYS A 81 -1.71 -3.47 -17.41
C LYS A 81 -3.20 -3.26 -17.65
N ARG A 82 -3.60 -3.12 -18.92
CA ARG A 82 -5.02 -2.91 -19.28
C ARG A 82 -5.91 -4.06 -18.82
N GLN A 83 -5.44 -5.30 -18.91
CA GLN A 83 -6.21 -6.45 -18.46
C GLN A 83 -6.41 -6.44 -16.94
N VAL A 84 -5.37 -6.12 -16.16
CA VAL A 84 -5.46 -6.04 -14.69
C VAL A 84 -6.37 -4.89 -14.28
N LEU A 85 -6.23 -3.69 -14.86
CA LEU A 85 -7.09 -2.56 -14.57
C LEU A 85 -8.55 -2.85 -14.88
N LYS A 86 -8.85 -3.56 -15.96
CA LYS A 86 -10.21 -4.01 -16.25
C LYS A 86 -10.78 -4.89 -15.14
N VAL A 87 -10.01 -5.86 -14.62
CA VAL A 87 -10.47 -6.72 -13.52
C VAL A 87 -10.68 -5.92 -12.23
N LEU A 88 -9.78 -4.98 -11.92
CA LEU A 88 -9.98 -4.06 -10.79
C LEU A 88 -11.24 -3.20 -10.98
N GLY A 89 -11.55 -2.81 -12.22
CA GLY A 89 -12.76 -2.06 -12.55
C GLY A 89 -14.03 -2.90 -12.37
N GLU A 90 -13.99 -4.17 -12.76
CA GLU A 90 -15.07 -5.13 -12.50
C GLU A 90 -15.29 -5.41 -10.99
N LEU A 91 -14.30 -5.15 -10.15
CA LEU A 91 -14.40 -5.19 -8.68
C LEU A 91 -14.87 -3.87 -8.06
N GLY A 92 -15.05 -2.82 -8.88
CA GLY A 92 -15.44 -1.48 -8.42
C GLY A 92 -14.32 -0.72 -7.73
N LEU A 93 -13.06 -1.12 -7.92
CA LEU A 93 -11.89 -0.49 -7.30
C LEU A 93 -11.28 0.61 -8.16
N VAL A 94 -11.57 0.60 -9.45
CA VAL A 94 -11.22 1.65 -10.41
C VAL A 94 -12.40 1.89 -11.34
N ASP A 95 -12.49 3.06 -11.97
CA ASP A 95 -13.36 3.24 -13.14
C ASP A 95 -12.80 2.46 -14.34
N GLU A 96 -13.61 2.27 -15.40
CA GLU A 96 -13.22 1.46 -16.58
C GLU A 96 -11.92 1.95 -17.24
N GLU A 97 -11.55 3.20 -17.01
CA GLU A 97 -10.39 3.89 -17.56
C GLU A 97 -9.17 3.84 -16.60
N GLY A 98 -9.36 3.47 -15.33
CA GLY A 98 -8.29 3.40 -14.33
C GLY A 98 -7.85 4.76 -13.78
N GLU A 99 -8.62 5.81 -14.04
CA GLU A 99 -8.28 7.21 -13.77
C GLU A 99 -8.65 7.64 -12.34
N ASN A 100 -9.69 7.04 -11.73
CA ASN A 100 -10.10 7.32 -10.36
C ASN A 100 -10.16 6.06 -9.50
N PRO A 101 -9.01 5.57 -9.04
CA PRO A 101 -8.97 4.40 -8.18
C PRO A 101 -9.51 4.74 -6.78
N ALA A 102 -10.47 3.93 -6.30
CA ALA A 102 -10.99 4.03 -4.93
C ALA A 102 -9.92 3.71 -3.88
N ILE A 103 -8.94 2.88 -4.26
CA ILE A 103 -7.77 2.52 -3.45
C ILE A 103 -6.53 2.97 -4.22
N PRO A 104 -5.63 3.76 -3.62
CA PRO A 104 -4.42 4.21 -4.30
C PRO A 104 -3.58 3.04 -4.87
N ILE A 105 -3.15 3.18 -6.13
CA ILE A 105 -2.32 2.20 -6.82
C ILE A 105 -0.90 2.75 -6.97
N ILE A 106 0.10 1.94 -6.61
CA ILE A 106 1.51 2.17 -6.93
C ILE A 106 1.92 1.17 -8.00
N GLU A 107 2.36 1.68 -9.16
CA GLU A 107 2.88 0.88 -10.25
C GLU A 107 4.33 0.47 -9.93
N VAL A 108 4.55 -0.83 -9.75
CA VAL A 108 5.88 -1.37 -9.44
C VAL A 108 6.43 -2.02 -10.69
N TRP A 109 7.30 -1.29 -11.40
CA TRP A 109 7.90 -1.76 -12.65
C TRP A 109 9.08 -2.67 -12.34
N ASN A 110 8.78 -3.96 -12.20
CA ASN A 110 9.72 -5.00 -11.83
C ASN A 110 10.52 -5.52 -13.05
N LYS A 111 11.64 -6.19 -12.76
CA LYS A 111 12.64 -6.68 -13.72
C LYS A 111 13.40 -5.57 -14.44
N TRP A 112 13.63 -4.45 -13.74
CA TRP A 112 14.41 -3.32 -14.26
C TRP A 112 15.82 -3.73 -14.70
N ASP A 113 16.41 -4.74 -14.06
CA ASP A 113 17.73 -5.29 -14.36
C ASP A 113 17.86 -5.91 -15.75
N LEU A 114 16.75 -6.24 -16.41
CA LEU A 114 16.73 -6.82 -17.76
C LEU A 114 16.73 -5.77 -18.88
N LEU A 115 16.60 -4.49 -18.56
CA LEU A 115 16.46 -3.42 -19.55
C LEU A 115 17.82 -2.97 -20.10
N GLY A 116 17.85 -2.74 -21.42
CA GLY A 116 18.97 -2.03 -22.05
C GLY A 116 18.93 -0.52 -21.78
N PRO A 117 20.05 0.21 -22.01
CA PRO A 117 20.13 1.64 -21.75
C PRO A 117 19.08 2.46 -22.49
N ASP A 118 18.87 2.18 -23.78
CA ASP A 118 17.90 2.92 -24.60
C ASP A 118 16.46 2.74 -24.09
N ARG A 119 16.11 1.50 -23.69
CA ARG A 119 14.78 1.18 -23.17
C ARG A 119 14.55 1.79 -21.79
N THR A 120 15.60 1.85 -20.97
CA THR A 120 15.57 2.51 -19.65
C THR A 120 15.21 3.98 -19.80
N VAL A 121 15.91 4.70 -20.69
CA VAL A 121 15.65 6.13 -20.96
C VAL A 121 14.23 6.35 -21.48
N GLU A 122 13.74 5.50 -22.38
CA GLU A 122 12.37 5.59 -22.88
C GLU A 122 11.34 5.43 -21.75
N LEU A 123 11.52 4.43 -20.88
CA LEU A 123 10.61 4.17 -19.77
C LEU A 123 10.66 5.25 -18.70
N GLU A 124 11.83 5.82 -18.40
CA GLU A 124 11.96 6.99 -17.53
C GLU A 124 11.19 8.19 -18.06
N GLN A 125 11.22 8.43 -19.39
CA GLN A 125 10.43 9.48 -20.02
C GLN A 125 8.92 9.20 -19.93
N VAL A 126 8.51 7.94 -20.11
CA VAL A 126 7.10 7.53 -19.94
C VAL A 126 6.65 7.75 -18.49
N ALA A 127 7.46 7.37 -17.51
CA ALA A 127 7.15 7.59 -16.10
C ALA A 127 7.04 9.09 -15.78
N ALA A 128 7.97 9.91 -16.28
CA ALA A 128 7.91 11.36 -16.11
C ALA A 128 6.67 12.01 -16.76
N GLY A 129 6.16 11.43 -17.86
CA GLY A 129 4.93 11.87 -18.51
C GLY A 129 3.65 11.47 -17.78
N ARG A 130 3.72 10.60 -16.77
CA ARG A 130 2.59 10.12 -15.96
C ARG A 130 2.68 10.65 -14.53
N ALA A 131 2.78 11.97 -14.39
CA ALA A 131 3.02 12.64 -13.11
C ALA A 131 1.95 12.38 -12.04
N ASP A 132 0.73 12.02 -12.44
CA ASP A 132 -0.36 11.69 -11.53
C ASP A 132 -0.30 10.23 -11.02
N GLU A 133 0.50 9.36 -11.66
CA GLU A 133 0.74 7.98 -11.22
C GLU A 133 1.98 7.91 -10.30
N THR A 134 1.92 7.08 -9.26
CA THR A 134 3.12 6.72 -8.48
C THR A 134 3.78 5.50 -9.11
N ILE A 135 4.86 5.71 -9.86
CA ILE A 135 5.60 4.64 -10.56
C ILE A 135 6.96 4.45 -9.89
N VAL A 136 7.28 3.22 -9.50
CA VAL A 136 8.56 2.87 -8.89
C VAL A 136 9.24 1.74 -9.68
N PRO A 137 10.33 2.05 -10.41
CA PRO A 137 11.17 1.03 -11.04
C PRO A 137 11.88 0.18 -9.99
N VAL A 138 11.82 -1.15 -10.13
CA VAL A 138 12.49 -2.07 -9.22
C VAL A 138 13.06 -3.28 -9.95
N SER A 139 14.07 -3.90 -9.34
CA SER A 139 14.39 -5.30 -9.58
C SER A 139 14.22 -6.06 -8.26
N ALA A 140 13.16 -6.86 -8.16
CA ALA A 140 12.95 -7.72 -7.00
C ALA A 140 14.10 -8.74 -6.84
N LEU A 141 14.74 -9.12 -7.95
CA LEU A 141 15.85 -10.07 -7.97
C LEU A 141 17.12 -9.44 -7.37
N THR A 142 17.55 -8.27 -7.86
CA THR A 142 18.79 -7.62 -7.39
C THR A 142 18.56 -6.82 -6.09
N GLY A 143 17.35 -6.30 -5.91
CA GLY A 143 16.96 -5.38 -4.84
C GLY A 143 17.01 -3.90 -5.22
N GLU A 144 17.43 -3.58 -6.46
CA GLU A 144 17.40 -2.21 -6.97
C GLU A 144 15.99 -1.62 -6.88
N GLY A 145 15.89 -0.37 -6.41
CA GLY A 145 14.62 0.34 -6.27
C GLY A 145 13.70 -0.11 -5.13
N CYS A 146 14.01 -1.21 -4.41
CA CYS A 146 13.15 -1.71 -3.33
C CYS A 146 13.06 -0.73 -2.14
N ASP A 147 14.15 -0.02 -1.80
CA ASP A 147 14.11 0.99 -0.72
C ASP A 147 13.23 2.18 -1.11
N ALA A 148 13.34 2.65 -2.36
CA ALA A 148 12.46 3.69 -2.90
C ALA A 148 10.99 3.26 -2.93
N LEU A 149 10.71 1.97 -3.17
CA LEU A 149 9.36 1.42 -3.07
C LEU A 149 8.84 1.46 -1.63
N ILE A 150 9.66 1.05 -0.64
CA ILE A 150 9.31 1.11 0.78
C ILE A 150 8.97 2.55 1.20
N ASP A 151 9.80 3.51 0.78
CA ASP A 151 9.58 4.93 1.06
C ASP A 151 8.31 5.46 0.38
N ALA A 152 8.05 5.09 -0.87
CA ALA A 152 6.84 5.48 -1.58
C ALA A 152 5.56 4.93 -0.92
N VAL A 153 5.58 3.66 -0.50
CA VAL A 153 4.46 3.04 0.24
C VAL A 153 4.25 3.72 1.58
N SER A 154 5.32 3.93 2.35
CA SER A 154 5.29 4.65 3.62
C SER A 154 4.68 6.04 3.47
N LEU A 155 5.18 6.82 2.50
CA LEU A 155 4.69 8.16 2.23
C LEU A 155 3.21 8.14 1.86
N LYS A 156 2.78 7.19 1.01
CA LYS A 156 1.38 7.09 0.59
C LYS A 156 0.46 6.73 1.76
N LEU A 157 0.84 5.78 2.62
CA LEU A 157 0.07 5.41 3.82
C LEU A 157 -0.04 6.56 4.82
N THR A 158 0.99 7.39 4.92
CA THR A 158 1.04 8.52 5.88
C THR A 158 0.57 9.84 5.27
N SER A 159 0.37 9.93 3.95
CA SER A 159 0.05 11.19 3.26
C SER A 159 -1.32 11.76 3.62
N GLU A 160 -2.28 10.91 4.02
CA GLU A 160 -3.58 11.36 4.53
C GLU A 160 -3.59 11.61 6.04
N SER A 161 -2.49 11.30 6.73
CA SER A 161 -2.40 11.52 8.17
C SER A 161 -2.41 13.00 8.50
N ARG A 162 -3.30 13.37 9.43
CA ARG A 162 -3.48 14.75 9.89
C ARG A 162 -2.87 14.89 11.27
N LEU A 163 -2.29 16.05 11.52
CA LEU A 163 -1.94 16.44 12.88
C LEU A 163 -3.22 16.84 13.60
N CYS A 164 -3.55 16.13 14.67
CA CYS A 164 -4.73 16.35 15.48
C CYS A 164 -4.32 16.74 16.90
N ASP A 165 -4.93 17.81 17.40
CA ASP A 165 -4.80 18.24 18.79
C ASP A 165 -5.87 17.56 19.65
N PHE A 166 -5.44 16.81 20.66
CA PHE A 166 -6.30 16.19 21.65
C PHE A 166 -6.11 16.86 23.00
N LEU A 167 -7.21 17.06 23.72
CA LEU A 167 -7.21 17.48 25.11
C LEU A 167 -8.00 16.45 25.91
N LEU A 168 -7.30 15.62 26.68
CA LEU A 168 -7.89 14.48 27.38
C LEU A 168 -7.68 14.64 28.89
N PRO A 169 -8.59 14.13 29.74
CA PRO A 169 -8.31 13.99 31.16
C PRO A 169 -7.06 13.11 31.35
N ALA A 170 -6.12 13.54 32.20
CA ALA A 170 -4.87 12.79 32.45
C ALA A 170 -5.15 11.41 33.10
N GLY A 171 -6.34 11.21 33.67
CA GLY A 171 -6.80 9.91 34.18
C GLY A 171 -7.34 8.96 33.11
N ASP A 172 -7.59 9.42 31.88
CA ASP A 172 -8.11 8.60 30.78
C ASP A 172 -6.97 7.83 30.07
N GLY A 173 -6.36 6.92 30.83
CA GLY A 173 -5.24 6.11 30.35
C GLY A 173 -5.58 5.23 29.15
N GLN A 174 -6.86 4.91 28.92
CA GLN A 174 -7.30 4.12 27.77
C GLN A 174 -7.13 4.93 26.47
N LYS A 175 -7.64 6.16 26.43
CA LYS A 175 -7.53 7.02 25.24
C LYS A 175 -6.09 7.46 24.99
N ILE A 176 -5.35 7.78 26.06
CA ILE A 176 -3.93 8.13 25.95
C ILE A 176 -3.13 6.96 25.40
N ALA A 177 -3.23 5.76 25.98
CA ALA A 177 -2.51 4.58 25.48
C ALA A 177 -2.90 4.22 24.05
N TRP A 178 -4.17 4.41 23.68
CA TRP A 178 -4.62 4.18 22.30
C TRP A 178 -3.91 5.10 21.31
N LEU A 179 -3.81 6.40 21.62
CA LEU A 179 -3.13 7.40 20.78
C LEU A 179 -1.64 7.10 20.61
N HIS A 180 -0.97 6.62 21.66
CA HIS A 180 0.43 6.18 21.56
C HIS A 180 0.62 4.90 20.73
N ALA A 181 -0.39 4.04 20.65
CA ALA A 181 -0.31 2.76 19.95
C ALA A 181 -0.76 2.82 18.49
N HIS A 182 -1.60 3.79 18.12
CA HIS A 182 -2.20 3.89 16.77
C HIS A 182 -1.87 5.22 16.07
N GLY A 183 -1.21 6.15 16.75
CA GLY A 183 -0.78 7.42 16.19
C GLY A 183 0.67 7.74 16.54
N GLU A 184 1.24 8.68 15.79
CA GLU A 184 2.57 9.20 16.08
C GLU A 184 2.41 10.47 16.94
N VAL A 185 2.73 10.35 18.24
CA VAL A 185 2.70 11.50 19.16
C VAL A 185 3.90 12.41 18.88
N ILE A 186 3.61 13.62 18.41
CA ILE A 186 4.61 14.63 18.05
C ILE A 186 4.95 15.51 19.26
N GLU A 187 3.92 15.90 20.02
CA GLU A 187 4.07 16.71 21.23
C GLU A 187 3.12 16.20 22.32
N GLU A 188 3.60 16.23 23.57
CA GLU A 188 2.83 15.90 24.77
C GLU A 188 3.13 16.95 25.84
N GLU A 189 2.10 17.65 26.29
CA GLU A 189 2.21 18.77 27.23
C GLU A 189 1.08 18.74 28.29
N ASP A 190 1.32 19.39 29.43
CA ASP A 190 0.29 19.62 30.44
C ASP A 190 -0.84 20.50 29.87
N GLY A 191 -2.06 19.98 29.89
CA GLY A 191 -3.26 20.64 29.37
C GLY A 191 -3.93 21.58 30.38
N GLY A 192 -3.37 21.74 31.58
CA GLY A 192 -3.94 22.46 32.70
C GLY A 192 -4.94 21.63 33.50
N VAL A 193 -5.84 22.31 34.21
CA VAL A 193 -6.89 21.67 35.00
C VAL A 193 -8.23 21.95 34.36
N GLY A 194 -8.90 20.90 33.89
CA GLY A 194 -10.25 20.93 33.35
C GLY A 194 -11.32 20.56 34.39
N PRO A 195 -12.58 20.41 33.96
CA PRO A 195 -13.71 20.09 34.83
C PRO A 195 -13.56 18.77 35.59
N GLU A 196 -12.82 17.82 35.02
CA GLU A 196 -12.63 16.46 35.56
C GLU A 196 -11.24 16.28 36.20
N GLY A 197 -10.47 17.36 36.38
CA GLY A 197 -9.13 17.34 36.96
C GLY A 197 -8.02 17.66 35.95
N PRO A 198 -6.77 17.23 36.19
CA PRO A 198 -5.65 17.52 35.31
C PRO A 198 -5.89 16.96 33.90
N GLN A 199 -5.50 17.73 32.89
CA GLN A 199 -5.63 17.38 31.48
C GLN A 199 -4.27 17.23 30.83
N LEU A 200 -4.22 16.45 29.76
CA LEU A 200 -3.07 16.25 28.91
C LEU A 200 -3.42 16.76 27.51
N ARG A 201 -2.54 17.58 26.93
CA ARG A 201 -2.61 17.98 25.53
C ARG A 201 -1.64 17.15 24.72
N LEU A 202 -2.16 16.47 23.70
CA LEU A 202 -1.38 15.63 22.78
C LEU A 202 -1.55 16.17 21.36
N LYS A 203 -0.45 16.39 20.65
CA LYS A 203 -0.47 16.52 19.18
C LYS A 203 -0.07 15.19 18.57
N VAL A 204 -1.01 14.56 17.89
CA VAL A 204 -0.82 13.22 17.35
C VAL A 204 -1.11 13.25 15.86
N ARG A 205 -0.21 12.68 15.07
CA ARG A 205 -0.45 12.43 13.66
C ARG A 205 -1.22 11.11 13.53
N LEU A 206 -2.42 11.19 12.94
CA LEU A 206 -3.34 10.07 12.75
C LEU A 206 -3.91 10.09 11.34
N ASP A 207 -4.04 8.93 10.72
CA ASP A 207 -4.84 8.81 9.50
C ASP A 207 -6.36 8.94 9.79
N PRO A 208 -7.19 9.23 8.77
CA PRO A 208 -8.62 9.42 8.95
C PRO A 208 -9.37 8.19 9.47
N ARG A 209 -8.92 6.97 9.16
CA ARG A 209 -9.55 5.72 9.62
C ARG A 209 -9.32 5.56 11.12
N GLU A 210 -8.09 5.75 11.58
CA GLU A 210 -7.71 5.70 12.99
C GLU A 210 -8.36 6.85 13.78
N LEU A 211 -8.44 8.06 13.23
CA LEU A 211 -9.20 9.15 13.85
C LEU A 211 -10.69 8.79 14.02
N GLY A 212 -11.28 8.12 13.04
CA GLY A 212 -12.65 7.60 13.11
C GLY A 212 -12.82 6.56 14.22
N ARG A 213 -11.87 5.63 14.36
CA ARG A 213 -11.85 4.62 15.45
C ARG A 213 -11.70 5.27 16.83
N PHE A 214 -10.80 6.23 16.97
CA PHE A 214 -10.61 6.99 18.20
C PHE A 214 -11.87 7.74 18.62
N SER A 215 -12.58 8.33 17.66
CA SER A 215 -13.82 9.08 17.93
C SER A 215 -14.96 8.19 18.44
N ALA A 216 -14.87 6.87 18.26
CA ALA A 216 -15.86 5.90 18.70
C ALA A 216 -15.55 5.27 20.08
N LEU A 217 -14.38 5.57 20.68
CA LEU A 217 -13.97 5.17 22.04
C LEU A 217 -14.61 6.05 23.12
#